data_AF-A0A658NTE9-F1
#
_entry.id   AF-A0A658NTE9-F1
#
_cell.length_a   1.000
_cell.length_b   1.000
_cell.length_c   1.000
_cell.angle_alpha   90.00
_cell.angle_beta   90.00
_cell.angle_gamma   90.00
#
_symmetry.space_group_name_H-M   'P 1'
#
loop_
_entity.id
_entity.type
_entity.pdbx_description
1 polymer ?
#
loop_
_entity_poly.entity_id
_entity_poly.type
_entity_poly.pdbx_seq_one_letter_code
_entity_poly.pdbx_strand_id
1 'polypeptide(L)'
;GWTKPPFAATVEDGRLYGRGAVDDKAPAVATVFALAAARGAFDALNLEPAGSIQLLFGTDEECAWEDMAQYRQKFALPRSGFSADGDFPIVT
;
A
#
# COMPACT_ATOMS: atom_id res chain seq x y z
N GLY A 1 26.77 -2.67 6.68
CA GLY A 1 26.37 -2.87 5.28
C GLY A 1 25.31 -3.95 5.20
N TRP A 2 24.77 -4.23 4.02
CA TRP A 2 23.77 -5.30 3.81
C TRP A 2 24.42 -6.70 3.91
N THR A 3 23.73 -7.66 4.53
CA THR A 3 24.13 -9.08 4.58
C THR A 3 23.46 -9.93 3.49
N LYS A 4 22.37 -9.43 2.90
CA LYS A 4 21.65 -9.99 1.74
C LYS A 4 21.60 -8.92 0.63
N PRO A 5 21.55 -9.29 -0.66
CA PRO A 5 21.45 -8.30 -1.72
C PRO A 5 20.17 -7.44 -1.59
N PRO A 6 20.27 -6.09 -1.51
CA PRO A 6 19.15 -5.23 -1.14
C PRO A 6 17.97 -5.24 -2.12
N PHE A 7 18.19 -5.60 -3.39
CA PHE A 7 17.18 -5.56 -4.44
C PHE A 7 16.77 -6.95 -4.96
N ALA A 8 17.15 -8.03 -4.27
CA ALA A 8 16.88 -9.40 -4.70
C ALA A 8 15.68 -10.06 -3.99
N ALA A 9 15.05 -9.40 -3.01
CA ALA A 9 13.92 -9.95 -2.23
C ALA A 9 14.22 -11.35 -1.65
N THR A 10 15.21 -11.42 -0.76
CA THR A 10 15.64 -12.70 -0.17
C THR A 10 14.68 -13.14 0.95
N VAL A 11 14.17 -14.36 0.89
CA VAL A 11 13.39 -14.96 1.98
C VAL A 11 14.26 -15.94 2.75
N GLU A 12 14.41 -15.75 4.06
CA GLU A 12 15.19 -16.61 4.96
C GLU A 12 14.52 -16.64 6.33
N ASP A 13 14.40 -17.83 6.94
CA ASP A 13 13.80 -18.04 8.26
C ASP A 13 12.45 -17.34 8.47
N GLY A 14 11.59 -17.38 7.43
CA GLY A 14 10.26 -16.76 7.45
C GLY A 14 10.26 -15.23 7.36
N ARG A 15 11.40 -14.61 7.05
CA ARG A 15 11.54 -13.15 6.91
C ARG A 15 11.88 -12.77 5.47
N LEU A 16 11.28 -11.69 4.98
CA LEU A 16 11.59 -11.08 3.69
C LEU A 16 12.62 -9.94 3.89
N TYR A 17 13.76 -10.06 3.22
CA TYR A 17 14.84 -9.08 3.24
C TYR A 17 14.93 -8.36 1.90
N GLY A 18 14.81 -7.03 1.93
CA GLY A 18 15.01 -6.17 0.76
C GLY A 18 14.69 -4.71 1.07
N ARG A 19 15.27 -3.79 0.29
CA ARG A 19 14.91 -2.37 0.31
C ARG A 19 13.50 -2.22 -0.26
N GLY A 20 12.58 -1.69 0.53
CA GLY A 20 11.15 -1.72 0.20
C GLY A 20 10.34 -2.75 0.98
N ALA A 21 10.98 -3.71 1.68
CA ALA A 21 10.26 -4.84 2.28
C ALA A 21 9.44 -4.49 3.52
N VAL A 22 9.71 -3.35 4.16
CA VAL A 22 8.91 -2.81 5.27
C VAL A 22 8.26 -1.53 4.80
N ASP A 23 9.07 -0.56 4.38
CA ASP A 23 8.65 0.72 3.85
C ASP A 23 8.97 0.76 2.34
N ASP A 24 7.98 0.84 1.44
CA ASP A 24 6.53 0.56 1.66
C ASP A 24 5.99 -0.50 0.67
N LYS A 25 6.88 -1.25 0.00
CA LYS A 25 6.43 -2.21 -1.03
C LYS A 25 5.62 -3.36 -0.43
N ALA A 26 5.96 -3.85 0.76
CA ALA A 26 5.22 -4.95 1.36
C ALA A 26 3.82 -4.53 1.85
N PRO A 27 3.63 -3.42 2.60
CA PRO A 27 2.29 -2.95 2.96
C PRO A 27 1.45 -2.54 1.73
N ALA A 28 2.07 -1.93 0.72
CA ALA A 28 1.43 -1.66 -0.57
C ALA A 28 0.89 -2.94 -1.24
N VAL A 29 1.71 -4.00 -1.33
CA VAL A 29 1.28 -5.30 -1.87
C VAL A 29 0.22 -5.96 -0.98
N ALA A 30 0.38 -5.92 0.34
CA ALA A 30 -0.59 -6.46 1.29
C ALA A 30 -1.97 -5.81 1.09
N THR A 31 -2.01 -4.50 0.82
CA THR A 31 -3.24 -3.76 0.52
C THR A 31 -3.91 -4.24 -0.77
N VAL A 32 -3.14 -4.51 -1.83
CA VAL A 32 -3.67 -5.09 -3.08
C VAL A 32 -4.35 -6.43 -2.82
N PHE A 33 -3.69 -7.32 -2.06
CA PHE A 33 -4.24 -8.63 -1.70
C PHE A 33 -5.47 -8.51 -0.79
N ALA A 34 -5.48 -7.57 0.15
CA ALA A 34 -6.63 -7.30 1.01
C ALA A 34 -7.86 -6.86 0.19
N LEU A 35 -7.67 -6.00 -0.82
CA LEU A 35 -8.74 -5.58 -1.72
C LEU A 35 -9.26 -6.73 -2.59
N ALA A 36 -8.37 -7.60 -3.09
CA ALA A 36 -8.77 -8.79 -3.84
C ALA A 36 -9.58 -9.76 -2.97
N ALA A 37 -9.16 -10.00 -1.74
CA ALA A 37 -9.88 -10.83 -0.77
C ALA A 37 -11.25 -10.21 -0.41
N ALA A 38 -11.29 -8.90 -0.19
CA ALA A 38 -12.54 -8.17 0.06
C ALA A 38 -13.50 -8.31 -1.12
N ARG A 39 -13.02 -8.18 -2.37
CA ARG A 39 -13.87 -8.38 -3.55
C ARG A 39 -14.49 -9.78 -3.57
N GLY A 40 -13.68 -10.81 -3.33
CA GLY A 40 -14.18 -12.19 -3.28
C GLY A 40 -15.22 -12.41 -2.18
N ALA A 41 -15.04 -11.80 -1.01
CA ALA A 41 -16.01 -11.86 0.09
C ALA A 41 -17.33 -11.15 -0.27
N PHE A 42 -17.27 -10.00 -0.94
CA PHE A 42 -18.43 -9.26 -1.41
C PHE A 42 -19.23 -10.06 -2.45
N ASP A 43 -18.54 -10.66 -3.43
CA ASP A 43 -19.15 -11.50 -4.45
C ASP A 43 -19.86 -12.72 -3.81
N ALA A 44 -19.24 -13.37 -2.84
CA ALA A 44 -19.82 -14.52 -2.13
C ALA A 44 -21.08 -14.18 -1.31
N LEU A 45 -21.18 -12.93 -0.84
CA LEU A 45 -22.32 -12.43 -0.06
C LEU A 45 -23.35 -11.70 -0.93
N ASN A 46 -23.12 -11.59 -2.25
CA ASN A 46 -23.91 -10.79 -3.17
C ASN A 46 -24.10 -9.34 -2.67
N LEU A 47 -22.99 -8.75 -2.21
CA LEU A 47 -22.90 -7.37 -1.73
C LEU A 47 -22.11 -6.51 -2.71
N GLU A 48 -22.41 -5.22 -2.74
CA GLU A 48 -21.61 -4.22 -3.45
C GLU A 48 -21.09 -3.16 -2.46
N PRO A 49 -19.89 -2.59 -2.71
CA PRO A 49 -19.36 -1.54 -1.86
C PRO A 49 -20.25 -0.29 -1.94
N ALA A 50 -20.45 0.36 -0.80
CA ALA A 50 -21.27 1.57 -0.69
C ALA A 50 -20.69 2.79 -1.44
N GLY A 51 -19.46 2.68 -1.96
CA GLY A 51 -18.77 3.72 -2.71
C GLY A 51 -17.58 3.16 -3.48
N SER A 52 -16.92 4.05 -4.24
CA SER A 52 -15.70 3.68 -4.95
C SER A 52 -14.51 3.56 -4.00
N ILE A 53 -13.73 2.50 -4.20
CA ILE A 53 -12.45 2.29 -3.53
C ILE A 53 -11.36 2.70 -4.52
N GLN A 54 -10.42 3.52 -4.07
CA GLN A 54 -9.28 3.97 -4.87
C GLN A 54 -7.99 3.56 -4.18
N LEU A 55 -7.10 2.90 -4.91
CA LEU A 55 -5.74 2.60 -4.48
C LEU A 55 -4.79 3.54 -5.25
N LEU A 56 -4.08 4.39 -4.51
CA LEU A 56 -3.15 5.37 -5.06
C LEU A 56 -1.72 4.93 -4.72
N PHE A 57 -0.85 4.88 -5.73
CA PHE A 57 0.57 4.65 -5.52
C PHE A 57 1.34 5.95 -5.81
N GLY A 58 2.04 6.44 -4.79
CA GLY A 58 3.03 7.49 -4.94
C GLY A 58 4.37 6.94 -5.42
N THR A 59 5.22 7.83 -5.90
CA THR A 59 6.61 7.57 -6.30
C THR A 59 7.61 8.53 -5.65
N ASP A 60 7.15 9.51 -4.88
CA ASP A 60 7.99 10.59 -4.30
C ASP A 60 7.76 10.84 -2.79
N GLU A 61 7.13 9.87 -2.11
CA GLU A 61 6.86 9.86 -0.66
C GLU A 61 8.15 10.10 0.17
N GLU A 62 9.21 9.34 -0.13
CA GLU A 62 10.50 9.36 0.57
C GLU A 62 11.35 10.64 0.37
N CYS A 63 10.82 11.58 -0.42
CA CYS A 63 11.52 12.78 -0.86
C CYS A 63 10.68 14.04 -0.60
N ALA A 64 9.92 14.51 -1.60
CA ALA A 64 9.31 15.83 -1.61
C ALA A 64 7.79 15.81 -1.83
N TRP A 65 7.18 14.63 -2.04
CA TRP A 65 5.74 14.46 -2.26
C TRP A 65 5.20 15.24 -3.46
N GLU A 66 6.04 15.45 -4.48
CA GLU A 66 5.67 16.20 -5.69
C GLU A 66 4.56 15.49 -6.46
N ASP A 67 4.55 14.17 -6.43
CA ASP A 67 3.51 13.31 -6.99
C ASP A 67 2.10 13.62 -6.43
N MET A 68 1.97 13.75 -5.12
CA MET A 68 0.71 14.06 -4.45
C MET A 68 0.31 15.53 -4.67
N ALA A 69 1.29 16.44 -4.76
CA ALA A 69 1.03 17.81 -5.18
C ALA A 69 0.46 17.88 -6.60
N GLN A 70 1.01 17.11 -7.54
CA GLN A 70 0.52 16.98 -8.91
C GLN A 70 -0.84 16.27 -8.97
N TYR A 71 -1.05 15.22 -8.16
CA TYR A 71 -2.31 14.49 -8.10
C TYR A 71 -3.47 15.41 -7.69
N ARG A 72 -3.28 16.21 -6.62
CA ARG A 72 -4.29 17.16 -6.12
C ARG A 72 -4.69 18.25 -7.12
N GLN A 73 -3.83 18.57 -8.08
CA GLN A 73 -4.16 19.54 -9.14
C GLN A 73 -5.01 18.92 -10.26
N LYS A 74 -4.97 17.59 -10.43
CA LYS A 74 -5.59 16.88 -11.56
C LYS A 74 -6.82 16.08 -11.15
N PHE A 75 -6.89 15.61 -9.91
CA PHE A 75 -7.92 14.70 -9.42
C PHE A 75 -8.49 15.19 -8.09
N ALA A 76 -9.77 14.89 -7.87
CA ALA A 76 -10.41 15.12 -6.59
C ALA A 76 -9.87 14.14 -5.54
N LEU A 77 -9.63 14.63 -4.33
CA LEU A 77 -9.26 13.77 -3.22
C LEU A 77 -10.42 12.85 -2.82
N PRO A 78 -10.13 11.61 -2.36
CA PRO A 78 -11.16 10.75 -1.81
C PRO A 78 -11.78 11.39 -0.55
N ARG A 79 -13.04 11.07 -0.29
CA ARG A 79 -13.78 11.56 0.90
C ARG A 79 -13.07 11.19 2.21
N SER A 80 -12.43 10.04 2.24
CA SER A 80 -11.67 9.50 3.37
C SER A 80 -10.62 8.53 2.83
N GLY A 81 -9.51 8.39 3.53
CA GLY A 81 -8.47 7.43 3.21
C GLY A 81 -7.46 7.29 4.34
N PHE A 82 -6.58 6.32 4.21
CA PHE A 82 -5.44 6.10 5.09
C PHE A 82 -4.24 5.63 4.23
N SER A 83 -3.03 5.77 4.76
CA SER A 83 -1.84 5.12 4.19
C SER A 83 -1.61 3.79 4.92
N ALA A 84 -1.28 2.73 4.18
CA ALA A 84 -0.90 1.45 4.75
C ALA A 84 0.56 1.43 5.27
N ASP A 85 1.30 2.51 5.03
CA ASP A 85 2.69 2.73 5.40
C ASP A 85 2.85 3.18 6.88
N GLY A 86 2.12 2.53 7.78
CA GLY A 86 2.08 2.91 9.19
C GLY A 86 2.14 1.69 10.11
N ASP A 87 2.60 1.91 11.33
CA ASP A 87 2.65 0.87 12.35
C ASP A 87 1.24 0.53 12.88
N PHE A 88 1.07 -0.72 13.32
CA PHE A 88 -0.13 -1.17 14.01
C PHE A 88 -0.07 -0.84 15.51
N PRO A 89 -1.21 -0.49 16.16
CA PRO A 89 -2.58 -0.65 15.67
C PRO A 89 -3.07 0.46 14.73
N ILE A 90 -2.97 1.74 15.13
CA ILE A 90 -3.29 2.88 14.28
C ILE A 90 -2.35 4.03 14.62
N VAL A 91 -1.83 4.67 13.59
CA VAL A 91 -1.13 5.95 13.69
C VAL A 91 -2.09 7.04 13.22
N THR A 92 -2.29 8.08 14.05
CA THR A 92 -3.23 9.18 13.80
C THR A 92 -2.51 10.49 13.52
#